data_AF-A0A6P8B2T1-F1
#
_entry.id   AF-A0A6P8B2T1-F1
#
_cell.length_a   1.000
_cell.length_b   1.000
_cell.length_c   1.000
_cell.angle_alpha   90.00
_cell.angle_beta   90.00
_cell.angle_gamma   90.00
#
_symmetry.space_group_name_H-M   'P 1'
#
loop_
_entity.id
_entity.type
_entity.pdbx_description
1 polymer ?
#
loop_
_entity_poly.entity_id
_entity_poly.type
_entity_poly.pdbx_seq_one_letter_code
_entity_poly.pdbx_strand_id
1 'polypeptide(L)'
;MLFSLLSRDTDNNRPAWRKRQPVKDPSLLKIFWLSMGVLGICGIAELFYKVYTYRKPPRPSWGHDAAAIQTTAPILYSCGNTPEEARALGCKFELHNFAWVPPECYDQQLGDDWDAQDWQFARTNLTPPAEAMIPKHVAINGELASAWVPWHQHMAHCALIWKKFHRAVALDRPMDSWTSSYAHSAHCADMLINWDLARQKDIFNSLLHLKFPTCSYEWKHQAENVTALIAAHSTSHIHHSNHGGES
;
A
#
# COMPACT_ATOMS: atom_id res chain seq x y z
N MET A 1 39.64 102.61 -27.87
CA MET A 1 38.22 102.24 -27.81
C MET A 1 38.03 100.97 -28.64
N LEU A 2 37.44 99.95 -28.00
CA LEU A 2 36.73 98.77 -28.52
C LEU A 2 37.45 97.59 -29.26
N PHE A 3 37.40 96.45 -28.55
CA PHE A 3 37.10 95.03 -28.92
C PHE A 3 38.03 94.28 -29.90
N SER A 4 38.79 93.27 -29.41
CA SER A 4 38.41 91.85 -29.20
C SER A 4 38.35 91.06 -30.52
N LEU A 5 39.40 90.32 -30.91
CA LEU A 5 39.82 88.97 -30.50
C LEU A 5 39.29 87.85 -31.42
N LEU A 6 40.24 86.98 -31.79
CA LEU A 6 40.15 85.59 -32.28
C LEU A 6 39.99 85.36 -33.79
N SER A 7 41.11 84.95 -34.41
CA SER A 7 41.13 83.72 -35.20
C SER A 7 42.57 83.23 -35.42
N ARG A 8 42.73 81.89 -35.36
CA ARG A 8 43.81 81.06 -35.94
C ARG A 8 45.20 81.17 -35.31
N ASP A 9 45.98 80.11 -35.20
CA ASP A 9 45.86 78.66 -35.41
C ASP A 9 47.14 78.12 -34.76
N THR A 10 47.08 77.13 -33.87
CA THR A 10 48.28 76.55 -33.25
C THR A 10 48.35 75.06 -33.53
N ASP A 11 49.23 74.76 -34.47
CA ASP A 11 50.38 73.87 -34.29
C ASP A 11 50.17 72.34 -34.27
N ASN A 12 50.77 71.76 -35.32
CA ASN A 12 51.78 70.70 -35.27
C ASN A 12 51.42 69.19 -35.25
N ASN A 13 52.23 68.48 -36.05
CA ASN A 13 52.64 67.07 -35.95
C ASN A 13 51.67 65.92 -36.29
N ARG A 14 51.88 65.31 -37.46
CA ARG A 14 51.46 63.94 -37.78
C ARG A 14 52.66 62.97 -37.73
N PRO A 15 52.63 61.90 -36.92
CA PRO A 15 53.61 60.82 -36.98
C PRO A 15 53.09 59.52 -37.64
N ALA A 16 54.06 58.69 -38.00
CA ALA A 16 54.02 57.55 -38.92
C ALA A 16 53.22 56.31 -38.47
N TRP A 17 52.68 55.62 -39.46
CA TRP A 17 51.90 54.37 -39.38
C TRP A 17 52.71 53.20 -38.81
N ARG A 18 52.25 52.61 -37.70
CA ARG A 18 52.78 51.36 -37.13
C ARG A 18 51.80 50.22 -37.42
N LYS A 19 52.21 49.24 -38.24
CA LYS A 19 51.43 48.00 -38.51
C LYS A 19 51.23 47.22 -37.21
N ARG A 20 49.97 46.96 -36.81
CA ARG A 20 49.64 46.04 -35.69
C ARG A 20 49.55 44.61 -36.22
N GLN A 21 50.27 43.68 -35.60
CA GLN A 21 50.06 42.24 -35.75
C GLN A 21 48.96 41.79 -34.75
N PRO A 22 48.06 40.86 -35.12
CA PRO A 22 47.02 40.41 -34.20
C PRO A 22 47.60 39.45 -33.16
N VAL A 23 47.56 39.83 -31.88
CA VAL A 23 47.86 38.94 -30.77
C VAL A 23 46.65 38.03 -30.55
N LYS A 24 46.78 36.73 -30.87
CA LYS A 24 45.81 35.71 -30.44
C LYS A 24 46.14 35.32 -29.00
N ASP A 25 45.45 35.94 -28.04
CA ASP A 25 45.63 35.64 -26.62
C ASP A 25 44.95 34.29 -26.26
N PRO A 26 45.70 33.22 -25.93
CA PRO A 26 45.14 31.92 -25.57
C PRO A 26 44.31 31.95 -24.28
N SER A 27 44.41 33.02 -23.49
CA SER A 27 43.62 33.24 -22.27
C SER A 27 42.13 33.45 -22.58
N LEU A 28 41.83 34.20 -23.65
CA LEU A 28 40.45 34.48 -24.06
C LEU A 28 39.74 33.22 -24.57
N LEU A 29 40.48 32.34 -25.25
CA LEU A 29 39.95 31.06 -25.71
C LEU A 29 39.62 30.14 -24.54
N LYS A 30 40.46 30.08 -23.50
CA LYS A 30 40.20 29.32 -22.28
C LYS A 30 38.98 29.84 -21.51
N ILE A 31 38.87 31.17 -21.37
CA ILE A 31 37.70 31.81 -20.74
C ILE A 31 36.42 31.47 -21.51
N PHE A 32 36.47 31.48 -22.84
CA PHE A 32 35.34 31.10 -23.69
C PHE A 32 34.91 29.64 -23.51
N TRP A 33 35.84 28.69 -23.42
CA TRP A 33 35.50 27.28 -23.20
C TRP A 33 34.98 27.02 -21.77
N LEU A 34 35.51 27.72 -20.76
CA LEU A 34 35.01 27.64 -19.38
C LEU A 34 33.59 28.18 -19.26
N SER A 35 33.27 29.31 -19.91
CA SER A 35 31.93 29.87 -19.88
C SER A 35 30.91 28.99 -20.61
N MET A 36 31.28 28.38 -21.75
CA MET A 36 30.45 27.39 -22.43
C MET A 36 30.18 26.16 -21.58
N GLY A 37 31.17 25.66 -20.83
CA GLY A 37 31.00 24.53 -19.92
C GLY A 37 30.01 24.82 -18.79
N VAL A 38 30.09 26.00 -18.16
CA VAL A 38 29.18 26.42 -17.09
C VAL A 38 27.74 26.55 -17.62
N LEU A 39 27.54 27.19 -18.78
CA LEU A 39 26.22 27.33 -19.39
C LEU A 39 25.60 25.97 -19.76
N GLY A 40 26.41 25.02 -20.23
CA GLY A 40 25.95 23.65 -20.50
C GLY A 40 25.47 22.93 -19.24
N ILE A 41 26.21 23.04 -18.13
CA ILE A 41 25.83 22.44 -16.84
C ILE A 41 24.54 23.07 -16.29
N CYS A 42 24.40 24.40 -16.36
CA CYS A 42 23.19 25.10 -15.94
C CYS A 42 21.96 24.67 -16.76
N GLY A 43 22.10 24.56 -18.09
CA GLY A 43 21.01 24.11 -18.97
C GLY A 43 20.57 22.67 -18.69
N ILE A 44 21.53 21.78 -18.41
CA ILE A 44 21.24 20.39 -18.01
C ILE A 44 20.52 20.38 -16.66
N ALA A 45 21.00 21.15 -15.68
CA ALA A 45 20.37 21.25 -14.35
C ALA A 45 18.93 21.77 -14.43
N GLU A 46 18.66 22.78 -15.28
CA GLU A 46 17.29 23.27 -15.52
C GLU A 46 16.40 22.20 -16.16
N LEU A 47 16.91 21.44 -17.13
CA LEU A 47 16.16 20.37 -17.77
C LEU A 47 15.82 19.27 -16.75
N PHE A 48 16.78 18.85 -15.92
CA PHE A 48 16.53 17.89 -14.84
C PHE A 48 15.53 18.44 -13.81
N TYR A 49 15.63 19.73 -13.45
CA TYR A 49 14.68 20.37 -12.54
C TYR A 49 13.26 20.39 -13.14
N LYS A 50 13.10 20.71 -14.42
CA LYS A 50 11.81 20.70 -15.13
C LYS A 50 11.25 19.29 -15.28
N VAL A 51 12.07 18.29 -15.58
CA VAL A 51 11.64 16.87 -15.63
C VAL A 51 11.24 16.37 -14.24
N TYR A 52 11.99 16.77 -13.21
CA TYR A 52 11.68 16.44 -11.81
C TYR A 52 10.36 17.06 -11.36
N THR A 53 10.10 18.32 -11.68
CA THR A 53 8.83 18.99 -11.33
C THR A 53 7.66 18.53 -12.21
N TYR A 54 7.89 18.20 -13.49
CA TYR A 54 6.87 17.61 -14.37
C TYR A 54 6.45 16.21 -13.92
N ARG A 55 7.38 15.42 -13.39
CA ARG A 55 7.07 14.08 -12.82
C ARG A 55 6.44 14.14 -11.44
N LYS A 56 6.50 15.27 -10.73
CA LYS A 56 5.70 15.42 -9.52
C LYS A 56 4.26 15.69 -9.95
N PRO A 57 3.30 14.79 -9.62
CA PRO A 57 1.91 15.11 -9.87
C PRO A 57 1.57 16.42 -9.15
N PRO A 58 0.76 17.30 -9.75
CA PRO A 58 0.31 18.50 -9.06
C PRO A 58 -0.30 18.08 -7.73
N ARG A 59 0.13 18.72 -6.64
CA ARG A 59 -0.59 18.58 -5.36
C ARG A 59 -2.02 19.01 -5.65
N PRO A 60 -3.04 18.18 -5.39
CA PRO A 60 -4.41 18.59 -5.63
C PRO A 60 -4.69 19.81 -4.75
N SER A 61 -4.88 20.95 -5.39
CA SER A 61 -5.37 22.16 -4.74
C SER A 61 -6.86 21.97 -4.53
N TRP A 62 -7.22 21.34 -3.40
CA TRP A 62 -8.61 21.27 -2.95
C TRP A 62 -9.05 22.65 -2.45
N GLY A 63 -9.51 23.48 -3.39
CA GLY A 63 -10.36 24.62 -3.12
C GLY A 63 -11.78 24.26 -3.55
N HIS A 64 -12.72 24.51 -2.64
CA HIS A 64 -14.17 24.25 -2.68
C HIS A 64 -14.61 22.92 -2.04
N ASP A 65 -15.25 23.14 -0.90
CA ASP A 65 -16.09 22.25 -0.09
C ASP A 65 -15.38 21.07 0.57
N ALA A 66 -14.96 21.31 1.82
CA ALA A 66 -14.68 20.28 2.81
C ALA A 66 -15.96 19.49 3.13
N ALA A 67 -16.42 18.66 2.19
CA ALA A 67 -17.06 17.41 2.57
C ALA A 67 -15.99 16.67 3.39
N ALA A 68 -16.31 16.41 4.66
CA ALA A 68 -15.44 15.66 5.55
C ALA A 68 -14.89 14.45 4.78
N ILE A 69 -13.56 14.32 4.70
CA ILE A 69 -12.91 13.10 4.24
C ILE A 69 -13.44 12.01 5.17
N GLN A 70 -14.39 11.23 4.67
CA GLN A 70 -14.91 10.11 5.39
C GLN A 70 -13.79 9.06 5.34
N THR A 71 -12.96 9.05 6.38
CA THR A 71 -11.76 8.21 6.53
C THR A 71 -12.07 6.71 6.61
N THR A 72 -13.34 6.32 6.50
CA THR A 72 -13.81 4.93 6.47
C THR A 72 -14.92 4.81 5.44
N ALA A 73 -14.88 3.78 4.59
CA ALA A 73 -15.93 3.57 3.61
C ALA A 73 -17.28 3.34 4.32
N PRO A 74 -18.40 3.88 3.80
CA PRO A 74 -19.70 3.63 4.41
C PRO A 74 -20.00 2.12 4.39
N ILE A 75 -20.51 1.62 5.52
CA ILE A 75 -21.01 0.25 5.61
C ILE A 75 -22.25 0.15 4.70
N LEU A 76 -22.23 -0.79 3.76
CA LEU A 76 -23.35 -1.02 2.84
C LEU A 76 -24.34 -2.03 3.43
N TYR A 77 -23.82 -3.13 3.98
CA TYR A 77 -24.65 -4.22 4.54
C TYR A 77 -24.01 -4.81 5.80
N SER A 78 -24.83 -5.40 6.67
CA SER A 78 -24.41 -6.12 7.88
C SER A 78 -25.35 -7.28 8.18
N CYS A 79 -24.92 -8.20 9.06
CA CYS A 79 -25.66 -9.41 9.42
C CYS A 79 -26.11 -9.45 10.88
N GLY A 80 -26.20 -8.29 11.53
CA GLY A 80 -26.45 -8.23 12.97
C GLY A 80 -25.28 -8.80 13.77
N ASN A 81 -25.57 -9.39 14.93
CA ASN A 81 -24.58 -9.96 15.84
C ASN A 81 -24.91 -11.39 16.31
N THR A 82 -25.98 -11.99 15.78
CA THR A 82 -26.42 -13.35 16.13
C THR A 82 -26.77 -14.15 14.87
N PRO A 83 -26.67 -15.50 14.90
CA PRO A 83 -27.10 -16.33 13.78
C PRO A 83 -28.57 -16.13 13.42
N GLU A 84 -29.43 -15.88 14.41
CA GLU A 84 -30.85 -15.58 14.22
C GLU A 84 -31.07 -14.30 13.42
N GLU A 85 -30.40 -13.21 13.81
CA GLU A 85 -30.43 -11.94 13.10
C GLU A 85 -29.88 -12.08 11.68
N ALA A 86 -28.74 -12.76 11.53
CA ALA A 86 -28.10 -13.00 10.24
C ALA A 86 -29.05 -13.73 9.27
N ARG A 87 -29.72 -14.79 9.73
CA ARG A 87 -30.72 -15.51 8.95
C ARG A 87 -31.91 -14.63 8.59
N ALA A 88 -32.42 -13.84 9.56
CA ALA A 88 -33.51 -12.91 9.32
C ALA A 88 -33.17 -11.81 8.29
N LEU A 89 -31.90 -11.42 8.21
CA LEU A 89 -31.36 -10.47 7.24
C LEU A 89 -30.95 -11.10 5.90
N GLY A 90 -31.12 -12.43 5.74
CA GLY A 90 -30.79 -13.14 4.51
C GLY A 90 -29.29 -13.36 4.28
N CYS A 91 -28.47 -13.21 5.32
CA CYS A 91 -27.04 -13.48 5.24
C CYS A 91 -26.74 -14.96 5.02
N LYS A 92 -25.58 -15.23 4.43
CA LYS A 92 -25.08 -16.58 4.19
C LYS A 92 -23.99 -16.93 5.19
N PHE A 93 -24.03 -18.13 5.75
CA PHE A 93 -22.92 -18.62 6.54
C PHE A 93 -21.78 -19.06 5.62
N GLU A 94 -20.61 -18.45 5.79
CA GLU A 94 -19.40 -18.69 5.03
C GLU A 94 -18.46 -19.56 5.87
N LEU A 95 -18.51 -20.88 5.67
CA LEU A 95 -17.81 -21.85 6.53
C LEU A 95 -16.30 -21.61 6.57
N HIS A 96 -15.68 -21.28 5.43
CA HIS A 96 -14.25 -21.01 5.37
C HIS A 96 -13.83 -19.80 6.22
N ASN A 97 -14.70 -18.80 6.34
CA ASN A 97 -14.43 -17.59 7.11
C ASN A 97 -14.99 -17.66 8.54
N PHE A 98 -15.79 -18.69 8.81
CA PHE A 98 -16.54 -18.91 10.02
C PHE A 98 -17.35 -17.66 10.41
N ALA A 99 -18.10 -17.15 9.43
CA ALA A 99 -18.74 -15.85 9.49
C ALA A 99 -20.10 -15.85 8.79
N TRP A 100 -21.05 -15.08 9.32
CA TRP A 100 -22.27 -14.72 8.61
C TRP A 100 -22.01 -13.47 7.77
N VAL A 101 -22.11 -13.59 6.45
CA VAL A 101 -21.75 -12.52 5.50
C VAL A 101 -22.94 -12.09 4.65
N PRO A 102 -23.05 -10.78 4.32
CA PRO A 102 -24.08 -10.32 3.40
C PRO A 102 -23.93 -10.96 2.01
N PRO A 103 -25.04 -11.27 1.29
CA PRO A 103 -24.99 -11.91 -0.01
C PRO A 103 -24.12 -11.19 -1.05
N GLU A 104 -24.04 -9.86 -0.97
CA GLU A 104 -23.25 -9.01 -1.88
C GLU A 104 -21.74 -9.19 -1.70
N CYS A 105 -21.32 -9.64 -0.51
CA CYS A 105 -19.92 -9.91 -0.16
C CYS A 105 -19.59 -11.41 -0.12
N TYR A 106 -20.57 -12.29 -0.34
CA TYR A 106 -20.38 -13.73 -0.39
C TYR A 106 -19.90 -14.16 -1.78
N ASP A 107 -18.87 -15.01 -1.83
CA ASP A 107 -18.40 -15.60 -3.08
C ASP A 107 -18.93 -17.03 -3.22
N GLN A 108 -20.04 -17.19 -3.95
CA GLN A 108 -20.74 -18.47 -4.06
C GLN A 108 -19.83 -19.60 -4.53
N GLN A 109 -19.04 -19.37 -5.58
CA GLN A 109 -18.16 -20.42 -6.13
C GLN A 109 -17.08 -20.83 -5.13
N LEU A 110 -16.45 -19.89 -4.42
CA LEU A 110 -15.44 -20.24 -3.41
C LEU A 110 -16.07 -20.93 -2.19
N GLY A 111 -17.30 -20.53 -1.83
CA GLY A 111 -18.09 -21.20 -0.81
C GLY A 111 -18.36 -22.66 -1.19
N ASP A 112 -18.89 -22.90 -2.39
CA ASP A 112 -19.20 -24.24 -2.89
C ASP A 112 -17.95 -25.13 -3.00
N ASP A 113 -16.85 -24.59 -3.54
CA ASP A 113 -15.57 -25.30 -3.67
C ASP A 113 -15.02 -25.73 -2.28
N TRP A 114 -15.15 -24.84 -1.28
CA TRP A 114 -14.75 -25.13 0.09
C TRP A 114 -15.67 -26.15 0.75
N ASP A 115 -16.98 -25.97 0.60
CA ASP A 115 -18.00 -26.83 1.19
C ASP A 115 -18.06 -28.22 0.54
N ALA A 116 -17.41 -28.44 -0.60
CA ALA A 116 -17.23 -29.77 -1.16
C ALA A 116 -16.16 -30.62 -0.44
N GLN A 117 -15.23 -30.00 0.31
CA GLN A 117 -14.14 -30.72 0.99
C GLN A 117 -14.56 -31.27 2.36
N ASP A 118 -13.95 -32.36 2.82
CA ASP A 118 -14.23 -32.95 4.13
C ASP A 118 -13.40 -32.30 5.25
N TRP A 119 -13.72 -31.03 5.54
CA TRP A 119 -13.04 -30.24 6.58
C TRP A 119 -13.33 -30.74 7.99
N GLN A 120 -12.34 -30.59 8.87
CA GLN A 120 -12.39 -31.08 10.23
C GLN A 120 -12.49 -29.94 11.23
N PHE A 121 -13.27 -30.18 12.28
CA PHE A 121 -13.52 -29.21 13.35
C PHE A 121 -13.47 -29.93 14.69
N ALA A 122 -12.94 -29.26 15.73
CA ALA A 122 -12.86 -29.83 17.06
C ALA A 122 -13.15 -28.80 18.15
N ARG A 123 -13.57 -29.28 19.32
CA ARG A 123 -13.77 -28.45 20.53
C ARG A 123 -12.46 -28.15 21.26
N THR A 124 -11.44 -28.98 21.09
CA THR A 124 -10.12 -28.87 21.72
C THR A 124 -9.01 -28.75 20.67
N ASN A 125 -7.84 -28.26 21.09
CA ASN A 125 -6.68 -28.09 20.22
C ASN A 125 -5.78 -29.33 20.17
N LEU A 126 -4.68 -29.20 19.42
CA LEU A 126 -3.61 -30.17 19.24
C LEU A 126 -4.07 -31.48 18.60
N THR A 127 -4.29 -32.50 19.42
CA THR A 127 -4.73 -33.84 19.02
C THR A 127 -6.06 -34.12 19.72
N PRO A 128 -7.16 -33.58 19.19
CA PRO A 128 -8.48 -33.73 19.81
C PRO A 128 -8.88 -35.21 19.86
N PRO A 129 -9.43 -35.70 20.99
CA PRO A 129 -9.99 -37.04 21.05
C PRO A 129 -11.29 -37.12 20.20
N ALA A 130 -11.73 -38.33 19.87
CA ALA A 130 -12.84 -38.53 18.94
C ALA A 130 -14.14 -37.85 19.38
N GLU A 131 -14.42 -37.83 20.68
CA GLU A 131 -15.58 -37.16 21.29
C GLU A 131 -15.53 -35.63 21.24
N ALA A 132 -14.35 -35.05 21.04
CA ALA A 132 -14.18 -33.61 20.87
C ALA A 132 -14.35 -33.17 19.41
N MET A 133 -14.41 -34.12 18.47
CA MET A 133 -14.64 -33.82 17.05
C MET A 133 -16.05 -33.30 16.83
N ILE A 134 -16.16 -32.29 15.97
CA ILE A 134 -17.41 -31.65 15.59
C ILE A 134 -17.74 -32.11 14.16
N PRO A 135 -18.88 -32.78 13.94
CA PRO A 135 -19.30 -33.13 12.59
C PRO A 135 -19.45 -31.88 11.72
N LYS A 136 -18.98 -31.93 10.47
CA LYS A 136 -19.04 -30.79 9.54
C LYS A 136 -20.45 -30.22 9.36
N HIS A 137 -21.48 -31.08 9.34
CA HIS A 137 -22.87 -30.64 9.24
C HIS A 137 -23.35 -29.83 10.46
N VAL A 138 -22.68 -29.94 11.60
CA VAL A 138 -22.92 -29.07 12.77
C VAL A 138 -22.19 -27.73 12.58
N ALA A 139 -20.96 -27.75 12.07
CA ALA A 139 -20.18 -26.54 11.83
C ALA A 139 -20.82 -25.65 10.75
N ILE A 140 -21.36 -26.23 9.68
CA ILE A 140 -21.98 -25.50 8.56
C ILE A 140 -23.30 -24.80 8.95
N ASN A 141 -23.92 -25.15 10.07
CA ASN A 141 -25.12 -24.47 10.56
C ASN A 141 -24.85 -23.05 11.06
N GLY A 142 -23.58 -22.71 11.33
CA GLY A 142 -23.18 -21.35 11.72
C GLY A 142 -23.59 -20.94 13.13
N GLU A 143 -23.79 -21.92 14.03
CA GLU A 143 -24.25 -21.69 15.42
C GLU A 143 -23.14 -21.86 16.47
N LEU A 144 -21.99 -22.39 16.06
CA LEU A 144 -20.85 -22.59 16.94
C LEU A 144 -20.14 -21.26 17.20
N ALA A 145 -19.98 -20.88 18.47
CA ALA A 145 -19.21 -19.68 18.84
C ALA A 145 -17.73 -19.79 18.42
N SER A 146 -17.16 -21.00 18.46
CA SER A 146 -15.80 -21.27 18.03
C SER A 146 -15.58 -22.75 17.67
N ALA A 147 -14.51 -23.01 16.90
CA ALA A 147 -14.04 -24.35 16.59
C ALA A 147 -12.54 -24.34 16.29
N TRP A 148 -11.81 -25.34 16.77
CA TRP A 148 -10.43 -25.59 16.37
C TRP A 148 -10.38 -26.29 15.01
N VAL A 149 -9.40 -25.92 14.18
CA VAL A 149 -9.15 -26.53 12.87
C VAL A 149 -7.67 -26.92 12.72
N PRO A 150 -7.37 -27.95 11.91
CA PRO A 150 -6.00 -28.37 11.66
C PRO A 150 -5.25 -27.34 10.80
N TRP A 151 -3.92 -27.35 10.91
CA TRP A 151 -3.06 -26.42 10.19
C TRP A 151 -3.30 -26.41 8.67
N HIS A 152 -3.47 -27.58 8.04
CA HIS A 152 -3.72 -27.65 6.59
C HIS A 152 -4.99 -26.88 6.18
N GLN A 153 -6.01 -26.86 7.03
CA GLN A 153 -7.25 -26.13 6.79
C GLN A 153 -7.04 -24.63 6.98
N HIS A 154 -6.23 -24.22 7.96
CA HIS A 154 -5.82 -22.82 8.10
C HIS A 154 -5.06 -22.33 6.86
N MET A 155 -4.14 -23.14 6.31
CA MET A 155 -3.43 -22.80 5.07
C MET A 155 -4.36 -22.62 3.88
N ALA A 156 -5.33 -23.53 3.73
CA ALA A 156 -6.33 -23.45 2.68
C ALA A 156 -7.19 -22.17 2.84
N HIS A 157 -7.57 -21.83 4.08
CA HIS A 157 -8.28 -20.58 4.39
C HIS A 157 -7.46 -19.36 3.95
N CYS A 158 -6.20 -19.25 4.35
CA CYS A 158 -5.34 -18.12 4.00
C CYS A 158 -5.22 -17.94 2.49
N ALA A 159 -4.98 -19.03 1.74
CA ALA A 159 -4.92 -18.98 0.28
C ALA A 159 -6.26 -18.56 -0.35
N LEU A 160 -7.38 -19.05 0.18
CA LEU A 160 -8.72 -18.72 -0.31
C LEU A 160 -9.09 -17.26 -0.03
N ILE A 161 -8.73 -16.71 1.14
CA ILE A 161 -8.96 -15.29 1.47
C ILE A 161 -8.21 -14.37 0.50
N TRP A 162 -6.95 -14.68 0.16
CA TRP A 162 -6.22 -13.96 -0.89
C TRP A 162 -6.91 -14.04 -2.26
N LYS A 163 -7.44 -15.20 -2.64
CA LYS A 163 -8.22 -15.38 -3.87
C LYS A 163 -9.52 -14.55 -3.83
N LYS A 164 -10.26 -14.57 -2.71
CA LYS A 164 -11.50 -13.79 -2.51
C LYS A 164 -11.22 -12.29 -2.59
N PHE A 165 -10.14 -11.84 -1.96
CA PHE A 165 -9.66 -10.45 -2.02
C PHE A 165 -9.40 -10.04 -3.46
N HIS A 166 -8.57 -10.80 -4.19
CA HIS A 166 -8.21 -10.50 -5.57
C HIS A 166 -9.44 -10.44 -6.49
N ARG A 167 -10.37 -11.39 -6.36
CA ARG A 167 -11.65 -11.36 -7.11
C ARG A 167 -12.44 -10.10 -6.81
N ALA A 168 -12.48 -9.65 -5.56
CA ALA A 168 -13.24 -8.46 -5.21
C ALA A 168 -12.67 -7.19 -5.85
N VAL A 169 -11.34 -7.05 -5.81
CA VAL A 169 -10.61 -5.94 -6.44
C VAL A 169 -10.79 -5.97 -7.96
N ALA A 170 -10.58 -7.12 -8.59
CA ALA A 170 -10.64 -7.25 -10.06
C ALA A 170 -12.05 -7.01 -10.62
N LEU A 171 -13.09 -7.33 -9.85
CA LEU A 171 -14.50 -7.17 -10.25
C LEU A 171 -15.14 -5.89 -9.68
N ASP A 172 -14.38 -5.06 -8.99
CA ASP A 172 -14.86 -3.87 -8.31
C ASP A 172 -16.11 -4.10 -7.43
N ARG A 173 -16.14 -5.21 -6.67
CA ARG A 173 -17.26 -5.54 -5.77
C ARG A 173 -16.96 -5.16 -4.31
N PRO A 174 -17.98 -4.97 -3.46
CA PRO A 174 -17.75 -4.82 -2.03
C PRO A 174 -17.17 -6.11 -1.44
N MET A 175 -16.55 -5.98 -0.26
CA MET A 175 -15.88 -7.07 0.43
C MET A 175 -16.23 -7.02 1.92
N ASP A 176 -16.26 -8.19 2.56
CA ASP A 176 -16.46 -8.24 3.99
C ASP A 176 -15.26 -7.63 4.76
N SER A 177 -15.51 -7.10 5.95
CA SER A 177 -14.50 -6.40 6.77
C SER A 177 -13.34 -7.31 7.24
N TRP A 178 -13.52 -8.63 7.20
CA TRP A 178 -12.47 -9.59 7.56
C TRP A 178 -11.52 -9.87 6.39
N THR A 179 -12.07 -10.12 5.19
CA THR A 179 -11.28 -10.29 3.96
C THR A 179 -10.59 -8.99 3.56
N SER A 180 -11.23 -7.84 3.78
CA SER A 180 -10.64 -6.54 3.43
C SER A 180 -9.59 -6.07 4.41
N SER A 181 -9.46 -6.66 5.59
CA SER A 181 -8.47 -6.24 6.58
C SER A 181 -7.04 -6.50 6.10
N TYR A 182 -6.23 -5.44 6.01
CA TYR A 182 -4.79 -5.59 5.73
C TYR A 182 -4.07 -6.40 6.82
N ALA A 183 -4.41 -6.20 8.09
CA ALA A 183 -3.80 -6.95 9.18
C ALA A 183 -4.05 -8.46 9.03
N HIS A 184 -5.27 -8.84 8.59
CA HIS A 184 -5.60 -10.23 8.33
C HIS A 184 -4.90 -10.76 7.06
N SER A 185 -4.81 -9.95 6.00
CA SER A 185 -4.07 -10.31 4.78
C SER A 185 -2.58 -10.53 5.06
N ALA A 186 -1.95 -9.66 5.85
CA ALA A 186 -0.56 -9.78 6.28
C ALA A 186 -0.34 -11.06 7.12
N HIS A 187 -1.22 -11.32 8.09
CA HIS A 187 -1.21 -12.58 8.85
C HIS A 187 -1.28 -13.80 7.93
N CYS A 188 -2.20 -13.81 6.96
CA CYS A 188 -2.33 -14.90 6.00
C CYS A 188 -1.04 -15.09 5.17
N ALA A 189 -0.41 -14.01 4.73
CA ALA A 189 0.86 -14.08 4.01
C ALA A 189 1.99 -14.69 4.88
N ASP A 190 2.09 -14.28 6.15
CA ASP A 190 3.09 -14.80 7.08
C ASP A 190 2.87 -16.29 7.37
N MET A 191 1.61 -16.73 7.51
CA MET A 191 1.31 -18.15 7.70
C MET A 191 1.66 -18.98 6.46
N LEU A 192 1.43 -18.46 5.25
CA LEU A 192 1.76 -19.11 3.97
C LEU A 192 3.25 -19.39 3.77
N ILE A 193 4.12 -18.61 4.42
CA ILE A 193 5.57 -18.78 4.33
C ILE A 193 6.19 -19.39 5.59
N ASN A 194 5.39 -19.80 6.57
CA ASN A 194 5.87 -20.45 7.78
C ASN A 194 6.08 -21.96 7.57
N TRP A 195 7.27 -22.31 7.10
CA TRP A 195 7.65 -23.69 6.76
C TRP A 195 7.73 -24.64 7.96
N ASP A 196 7.93 -24.14 9.18
CA ASP A 196 8.05 -25.01 10.36
C ASP A 196 6.72 -25.63 10.74
N LEU A 197 5.63 -24.87 10.62
CA LEU A 197 4.28 -25.35 10.86
C LEU A 197 3.77 -26.26 9.73
N ALA A 198 4.29 -26.11 8.50
CA ALA A 198 3.93 -26.97 7.37
C ALA A 198 4.24 -28.46 7.62
N ARG A 199 5.16 -28.78 8.55
CA ARG A 199 5.49 -30.16 8.94
C ARG A 199 4.44 -30.80 9.86
N GLN A 200 3.59 -30.01 10.51
CA GLN A 200 2.59 -30.44 11.50
C GLN A 200 1.16 -30.19 10.98
N LYS A 201 0.90 -30.62 9.74
CA LYS A 201 -0.31 -30.27 8.99
C LYS A 201 -1.64 -30.68 9.65
N ASP A 202 -1.65 -31.76 10.44
CA ASP A 202 -2.86 -32.34 11.03
C ASP A 202 -3.10 -31.87 12.48
N ILE A 203 -2.24 -31.00 13.01
CA ILE A 203 -2.39 -30.47 14.37
C ILE A 203 -3.43 -29.35 14.39
N PHE A 204 -4.38 -29.46 15.31
CA PHE A 204 -5.43 -28.47 15.56
C PHE A 204 -4.86 -27.26 16.31
N ASN A 205 -4.26 -26.32 15.59
CA ASN A 205 -3.56 -25.18 16.17
C ASN A 205 -4.26 -23.83 15.94
N SER A 206 -5.39 -23.83 15.24
CA SER A 206 -6.04 -22.60 14.79
C SER A 206 -7.47 -22.54 15.32
N LEU A 207 -7.78 -21.52 16.11
CA LEU A 207 -9.10 -21.32 16.67
C LEU A 207 -9.91 -20.35 15.80
N LEU A 208 -11.01 -20.85 15.25
CA LEU A 208 -12.00 -20.03 14.56
C LEU A 208 -12.96 -19.44 15.58
N HIS A 209 -13.26 -18.16 15.46
CA HIS A 209 -14.34 -17.47 16.19
C HIS A 209 -15.43 -17.04 15.22
N LEU A 210 -16.69 -17.19 15.63
CA LEU A 210 -17.86 -16.78 14.85
C LEU A 210 -17.85 -15.27 14.67
N LYS A 211 -18.09 -14.81 13.43
CA LYS A 211 -18.03 -13.38 13.08
C LYS A 211 -19.28 -12.94 12.32
N PHE A 212 -19.53 -11.64 12.38
CA PHE A 212 -20.57 -10.95 11.63
C PHE A 212 -19.95 -9.72 10.94
N PRO A 213 -19.06 -9.93 9.96
CA PRO A 213 -18.36 -8.81 9.30
C PRO A 213 -19.35 -7.93 8.53
N THR A 214 -19.01 -6.66 8.43
CA THR A 214 -19.72 -5.69 7.60
C THR A 214 -19.27 -5.82 6.15
N CYS A 215 -20.09 -5.35 5.20
CA CYS A 215 -19.80 -5.38 3.77
C CYS A 215 -19.67 -3.95 3.24
N SER A 216 -18.52 -3.60 2.66
CA SER A 216 -18.25 -2.26 2.14
C SER A 216 -17.12 -2.23 1.10
N TYR A 217 -16.81 -1.03 0.60
CA TYR A 217 -15.63 -0.78 -0.23
C TYR A 217 -14.41 -0.34 0.59
N GLU A 218 -14.32 -0.74 1.87
CA GLU A 218 -13.23 -0.32 2.76
C GLU A 218 -11.85 -0.58 2.14
N TRP A 219 -11.69 -1.68 1.40
CA TRP A 219 -10.45 -2.03 0.69
C TRP A 219 -9.94 -0.93 -0.28
N LYS A 220 -10.81 -0.03 -0.77
CA LYS A 220 -10.41 1.13 -1.59
C LYS A 220 -9.80 2.29 -0.78
N HIS A 221 -10.02 2.30 0.54
CA HIS A 221 -9.75 3.44 1.42
C HIS A 221 -8.76 3.13 2.54
N GLN A 222 -7.96 2.05 2.44
CA GLN A 222 -7.08 1.62 3.54
C GLN A 222 -5.66 2.19 3.50
N ALA A 223 -5.31 3.00 2.50
CA ALA A 223 -3.91 3.40 2.25
C ALA A 223 -3.24 4.06 3.49
N GLU A 224 -3.95 4.93 4.19
CA GLU A 224 -3.44 5.60 5.40
C GLU A 224 -3.21 4.59 6.53
N ASN A 225 -4.19 3.72 6.80
CA ASN A 225 -4.11 2.68 7.83
C ASN A 225 -2.96 1.69 7.55
N VAL A 226 -2.82 1.27 6.30
CA VAL A 226 -1.73 0.38 5.86
C VAL A 226 -0.38 1.06 6.03
N THR A 227 -0.27 2.33 5.63
CA THR A 227 0.97 3.11 5.78
C THR A 227 1.38 3.21 7.25
N ALA A 228 0.42 3.47 8.15
CA ALA A 228 0.66 3.52 9.58
C ALA A 228 1.13 2.17 10.16
N LEU A 229 0.51 1.06 9.74
CA LEU A 229 0.91 -0.29 10.16
C LEU A 229 2.33 -0.66 9.70
N ILE A 230 2.68 -0.33 8.45
CA ILE A 230 4.03 -0.54 7.92
C ILE A 230 5.07 0.27 8.71
N ALA A 231 4.75 1.53 9.04
CA ALA A 231 5.62 2.39 9.83
C ALA A 231 5.84 1.81 11.25
N ALA A 232 4.78 1.35 11.91
CA ALA A 232 4.85 0.76 13.24
C ALA A 232 5.74 -0.51 13.27
N HIS A 233 5.57 -1.40 12.29
CA HIS A 233 6.41 -2.60 12.19
C HIS A 233 7.89 -2.29 11.97
N SER A 234 8.20 -1.23 11.22
CA SER A 234 9.58 -0.77 11.01
C SER A 234 10.23 -0.29 12.31
N THR A 235 9.46 0.37 13.20
CA THR A 235 9.97 0.83 14.49
C THR A 235 10.21 -0.30 15.50
N SER A 236 9.40 -1.37 15.48
CA SER A 236 9.62 -2.51 16.39
C SER A 236 10.89 -3.29 16.05
N HIS A 237 11.23 -3.43 14.77
CA HIS A 237 12.48 -4.07 14.35
C HIS A 237 13.72 -3.29 14.79
N ILE A 238 13.68 -1.95 14.75
CA ILE A 238 14.78 -1.09 15.22
C ILE A 238 15.02 -1.29 16.73
N HIS A 239 13.96 -1.42 17.53
CA HIS A 239 14.07 -1.66 18.96
C HIS A 239 14.61 -3.05 19.30
N HIS A 240 14.27 -4.09 18.53
CA HIS A 240 14.83 -5.43 18.73
C HIS A 240 16.29 -5.55 18.29
N SER A 241 16.73 -4.83 17.25
CA SER A 241 18.13 -4.82 16.82
C SER A 241 19.09 -4.13 17.79
N ASN A 242 18.59 -3.26 18.68
CA ASN A 242 19.43 -2.57 19.67
C ASN A 242 19.66 -3.36 20.97
N HIS A 243 19.03 -4.53 21.15
CA HIS A 243 19.23 -5.39 22.33
C HIS A 243 20.06 -6.66 22.06
N GLY A 244 20.64 -6.80 20.86
CA GLY A 244 21.45 -7.96 20.47
C GLY A 244 22.97 -7.76 20.57
N GLY A 245 23.44 -6.76 21.31
CA GLY A 245 24.86 -6.35 21.32
C GLY A 245 25.40 -6.04 22.71
N GLU A 246 25.17 -6.92 23.69
CA GLU A 246 25.92 -6.93 24.95
C GLU A 246 25.82 -8.33 25.58
N SER A 247 26.74 -9.22 25.19
CA SER A 247 27.18 -10.39 25.96
C SER A 247 28.55 -10.85 25.46
#